data_AF-A0A6P0MHU8-F1
#
_entry.id   AF-A0A6P0MHU8-F1
#
_cell.length_a   1.000
_cell.length_b   1.000
_cell.length_c   1.000
_cell.angle_alpha   90.00
_cell.angle_beta   90.00
_cell.angle_gamma   90.00
#
_symmetry.space_group_name_H-M   'P 1'
#
loop_
_entity.id
_entity.type
_entity.pdbx_description
1 polymer ?
#
loop_
_entity_poly.entity_id
_entity_poly.type
_entity_poly.pdbx_seq_one_letter_code
_entity_poly.pdbx_strand_id
1 'polypeptide(L)'
;MNQTFGDFIQAFPPNHDSLELSFTPTSERIKKRWRNQRLSAHFMADYIGNFLPLDKDNPEEEKRIKEIKGAVSYIANELLENAMKFNLESSNSKVKLGVHFLDTADLIVAMFTKNSIDRNSAEKFQVFIQTLLACDPEEFYIQQVEASVEDENAEMSGLGFLTMINDYQAKLGWKFEALQSTPEIIEVTTMAQVSV
;
A
#
# COMPACT_ATOMS: atom_id res chain seq x y z
N MET A 1 -20.91 -2.88 6.46
CA MET A 1 -20.18 -1.85 5.70
C MET A 1 -19.52 -2.53 4.51
N ASN A 2 -19.77 -2.05 3.29
CA ASN A 2 -19.04 -2.47 2.09
C ASN A 2 -18.89 -1.23 1.20
N GLN A 3 -17.69 -0.67 1.12
CA GLN A 3 -17.42 0.58 0.42
C GLN A 3 -16.07 0.53 -0.30
N THR A 4 -15.97 1.26 -1.41
CA THR A 4 -14.77 1.30 -2.25
C THR A 4 -14.48 2.76 -2.62
N PHE A 5 -13.20 3.12 -2.65
CA PHE A 5 -12.72 4.48 -2.94
C PHE A 5 -11.52 4.43 -3.89
N GLY A 6 -11.30 5.51 -4.63
CA GLY A 6 -10.17 5.65 -5.56
C GLY A 6 -10.20 4.64 -6.71
N ASP A 7 -9.04 4.35 -7.27
CA ASP A 7 -8.85 3.47 -8.42
C ASP A 7 -8.80 1.98 -8.02
N PHE A 8 -9.65 1.54 -7.08
CA PHE A 8 -9.61 0.16 -6.59
C PHE A 8 -10.04 -0.87 -7.63
N ILE A 9 -9.21 -1.89 -7.87
CA ILE A 9 -9.53 -3.01 -8.76
C ILE A 9 -10.36 -4.04 -8.00
N GLN A 10 -11.63 -4.18 -8.37
CA GLN A 10 -12.54 -5.07 -7.65
C GLN A 10 -12.28 -6.56 -7.87
N ALA A 11 -11.80 -6.93 -9.05
CA ALA A 11 -11.55 -8.32 -9.41
C ALA A 11 -10.28 -8.42 -10.26
N PHE A 12 -9.30 -9.14 -9.73
CA PHE A 12 -8.19 -9.64 -10.53
C PHE A 12 -8.66 -10.94 -11.22
N PRO A 13 -8.34 -11.14 -12.51
CA PRO A 13 -8.67 -12.39 -13.17
C PRO A 13 -8.01 -13.57 -12.43
N PRO A 14 -8.71 -14.71 -12.25
CA PRO A 14 -8.19 -15.84 -11.47
C PRO A 14 -6.93 -16.49 -12.08
N ASN A 15 -6.62 -16.17 -13.33
CA ASN A 15 -5.50 -16.70 -14.07
C ASN A 15 -4.25 -15.80 -14.02
N HIS A 16 -4.31 -14.64 -13.34
CA HIS A 16 -3.17 -13.74 -13.25
C HIS A 16 -2.22 -14.18 -12.14
N ASP A 17 -0.92 -14.12 -12.42
CA ASP A 17 0.11 -14.40 -11.44
C ASP A 17 0.02 -13.43 -10.27
N SER A 18 0.17 -13.98 -9.06
CA SER A 18 0.16 -13.20 -7.83
C SER A 18 1.08 -13.81 -6.78
N LEU A 19 1.60 -12.93 -5.93
CA LEU A 19 2.37 -13.29 -4.76
C LEU A 19 1.74 -12.61 -3.54
N GLU A 20 1.44 -13.40 -2.51
CA GLU A 20 0.91 -12.89 -1.25
C GLU A 20 1.78 -13.36 -0.07
N LEU A 21 2.20 -12.41 0.76
CA LEU A 21 2.87 -12.63 2.03
C LEU A 21 1.88 -12.38 3.17
N SER A 22 1.84 -13.28 4.14
CA SER A 22 0.97 -13.19 5.31
C SER A 22 1.79 -13.04 6.60
N PHE A 23 1.41 -12.10 7.44
CA PHE A 23 2.08 -11.74 8.68
C PHE A 23 1.14 -11.91 9.88
N THR A 24 1.68 -12.42 10.98
CA THR A 24 0.98 -12.45 12.27
C THR A 24 1.38 -11.21 13.06
N PRO A 25 0.54 -10.17 13.15
CA PRO A 25 0.92 -8.87 13.71
C PRO A 25 1.26 -8.93 15.20
N THR A 26 0.69 -9.89 15.93
CA THR A 26 0.94 -10.11 17.37
C THR A 26 2.28 -10.81 17.66
N SER A 27 3.01 -11.28 16.64
CA SER A 27 4.30 -11.93 16.85
C SER A 27 5.41 -10.93 17.13
N GLU A 28 6.04 -11.02 18.32
CA GLU A 28 7.20 -10.19 18.70
C GLU A 28 8.36 -10.24 17.68
N ARG A 29 8.57 -11.39 17.04
CA ARG A 29 9.58 -11.54 15.99
C ARG A 29 9.25 -10.73 14.75
N ILE A 30 7.97 -10.72 14.36
CA ILE A 30 7.49 -9.93 13.24
C ILE A 30 7.54 -8.45 13.61
N LYS A 31 7.07 -8.05 14.80
CA LYS A 31 7.11 -6.67 15.31
C LYS A 31 8.50 -6.04 15.22
N LYS A 32 9.53 -6.77 15.64
CA LYS A 32 10.93 -6.30 15.56
C LYS A 32 11.48 -6.23 14.14
N ARG A 33 11.00 -7.09 13.24
CA ARG A 33 11.50 -7.22 11.86
C ARG A 33 10.88 -6.20 10.93
N TRP A 34 9.58 -5.94 11.02
CA TRP A 34 8.91 -5.00 10.12
C TRP A 34 9.31 -3.55 10.37
N ARG A 35 9.48 -3.13 11.64
CA ARG A 35 9.88 -1.74 11.96
C ARG A 35 11.28 -1.37 11.45
N ASN A 36 12.16 -2.35 11.21
CA ASN A 36 13.59 -2.08 11.11
C ASN A 36 14.28 -2.58 9.84
N GLN A 37 13.66 -3.44 9.02
CA GLN A 37 14.44 -4.18 8.00
C GLN A 37 13.99 -4.05 6.55
N ARG A 38 12.84 -3.42 6.26
CA ARG A 38 12.26 -3.27 4.89
C ARG A 38 12.29 -4.55 4.03
N LEU A 39 12.46 -5.71 4.65
CA LEU A 39 12.90 -6.92 3.95
C LEU A 39 11.82 -7.46 3.02
N SER A 40 10.56 -7.41 3.48
CA SER A 40 9.42 -7.85 2.69
C SER A 40 9.23 -6.99 1.44
N ALA A 41 9.49 -5.69 1.55
CA ALA A 41 9.40 -4.77 0.42
C ALA A 41 10.55 -4.98 -0.58
N HIS A 42 11.78 -5.16 -0.10
CA HIS A 42 12.92 -5.52 -0.95
C HIS A 42 12.71 -6.87 -1.65
N PHE A 43 12.25 -7.89 -0.93
CA PHE A 43 11.91 -9.19 -1.51
C PHE A 43 10.85 -9.05 -2.61
N MET A 44 9.81 -8.26 -2.38
CA MET A 44 8.77 -8.01 -3.39
C MET A 44 9.34 -7.29 -4.61
N ALA A 45 10.18 -6.28 -4.42
CA ALA A 45 10.86 -5.57 -5.52
C ALA A 45 11.78 -6.49 -6.34
N ASP A 46 12.54 -7.36 -5.67
CA ASP A 46 13.38 -8.36 -6.33
C ASP A 46 12.54 -9.38 -7.11
N TYR A 47 11.41 -9.83 -6.53
CA TYR A 47 10.49 -10.74 -7.19
C TYR A 47 9.91 -10.12 -8.47
N ILE A 48 9.36 -8.90 -8.38
CA ILE A 48 8.79 -8.14 -9.51
C ILE A 48 9.83 -7.87 -10.60
N GLY A 49 11.08 -7.61 -10.23
CA GLY A 49 12.18 -7.39 -11.18
C GLY A 49 12.38 -8.54 -12.18
N ASN A 50 11.95 -9.77 -11.86
CA ASN A 50 12.05 -10.91 -12.79
C ASN A 50 10.97 -10.90 -13.89
N PHE A 51 9.94 -10.07 -13.75
CA PHE A 51 8.84 -9.93 -14.73
C PHE A 51 9.04 -8.73 -15.66
N LEU A 52 10.05 -7.90 -15.40
CA LEU A 52 10.37 -6.75 -16.25
C LEU A 52 11.21 -7.20 -17.45
N PRO A 53 10.99 -6.61 -18.64
CA PRO A 53 11.84 -6.87 -19.79
C PRO A 53 13.29 -6.46 -19.46
N LEU A 54 14.23 -7.35 -19.77
CA LEU A 54 15.66 -7.19 -19.50
C LEU A 54 16.45 -7.40 -20.79
N ASP A 55 16.76 -6.33 -21.51
CA ASP A 55 17.86 -6.30 -22.46
C ASP A 55 19.15 -5.90 -21.73
N LYS A 56 20.01 -6.89 -21.47
CA LYS A 56 21.26 -6.70 -20.72
C LYS A 56 22.30 -5.87 -21.46
N ASP A 57 22.12 -5.67 -22.76
CA ASP A 57 23.00 -4.85 -23.58
C ASP A 57 22.53 -3.39 -23.66
N ASN A 58 21.43 -3.04 -22.99
CA ASN A 58 20.86 -1.68 -22.93
C ASN A 58 20.98 -1.05 -21.52
N PRO A 59 21.96 -0.16 -21.29
CA PRO A 59 22.13 0.52 -20.00
C PRO A 59 20.92 1.35 -19.55
N GLU A 60 20.07 1.81 -20.47
CA GLU A 60 18.84 2.54 -20.13
C GLU A 60 17.80 1.62 -19.47
N GLU A 61 17.73 0.36 -19.88
CA GLU A 61 16.83 -0.64 -19.28
C GLU A 61 17.29 -1.05 -17.89
N GLU A 62 18.60 -1.20 -17.66
CA GLU A 62 19.14 -1.47 -16.33
C GLU A 62 18.79 -0.34 -15.34
N LYS A 63 18.89 0.92 -15.79
CA LYS A 63 18.50 2.08 -14.99
C LYS A 63 17.00 2.08 -14.68
N ARG A 64 16.14 1.86 -15.69
CA ARG A 64 14.68 1.78 -15.53
C ARG A 64 14.28 0.71 -14.51
N ILE A 65 14.88 -0.47 -14.58
CA ILE A 65 14.61 -1.57 -13.64
C ILE A 65 15.00 -1.19 -12.21
N LYS A 66 16.13 -0.52 -12.03
CA LYS A 66 16.55 -0.03 -10.72
C LYS A 66 15.56 0.99 -10.15
N GLU A 67 15.05 1.91 -10.98
CA GLU A 67 14.04 2.89 -10.60
C GLU A 67 12.73 2.21 -10.20
N ILE A 68 12.25 1.25 -11.01
CA ILE A 68 11.04 0.45 -10.71
C ILE A 68 11.19 -0.31 -9.40
N LYS A 69 12.31 -1.00 -9.18
CA LYS A 69 12.58 -1.71 -7.92
C LYS A 69 12.60 -0.76 -6.73
N GLY A 70 13.14 0.45 -6.91
CA GLY A 70 13.09 1.52 -5.91
C GLY A 70 11.66 1.92 -5.56
N ALA A 71 10.85 2.21 -6.58
CA ALA A 71 9.44 2.59 -6.44
C ALA A 71 8.62 1.48 -5.74
N VAL A 72 8.69 0.26 -6.25
CA VAL A 72 8.02 -0.91 -5.66
C VAL A 72 8.44 -1.12 -4.21
N SER A 73 9.74 -1.05 -3.92
CA SER A 73 10.24 -1.23 -2.55
C SER A 73 9.76 -0.11 -1.62
N TYR A 74 9.63 1.12 -2.10
CA TYR A 74 9.08 2.21 -1.30
C TYR A 74 7.59 1.97 -1.02
N ILE A 75 6.80 1.80 -2.08
CA ILE A 75 5.35 1.66 -2.01
C ILE A 75 4.95 0.45 -1.15
N ALA A 76 5.56 -0.71 -1.38
CA ALA A 76 5.29 -1.91 -0.61
C ALA A 76 5.64 -1.74 0.88
N ASN A 77 6.71 -0.97 1.20
CA ASN A 77 7.08 -0.69 2.59
C ASN A 77 6.02 0.19 3.26
N GLU A 78 5.67 1.31 2.65
CA GLU A 78 4.70 2.26 3.20
C GLU A 78 3.30 1.61 3.36
N LEU A 79 2.86 0.82 2.38
CA LEU A 79 1.61 0.07 2.48
C LEU A 79 1.63 -0.93 3.65
N LEU A 80 2.73 -1.67 3.81
CA LEU A 80 2.86 -2.68 4.86
C LEU A 80 2.99 -2.02 6.24
N GLU A 81 3.73 -0.92 6.33
CA GLU A 81 3.89 -0.14 7.56
C GLU A 81 2.52 0.38 8.04
N ASN A 82 1.74 0.98 7.16
CA ASN A 82 0.38 1.42 7.48
C ASN A 82 -0.50 0.24 7.93
N ALA A 83 -0.49 -0.86 7.17
CA ALA A 83 -1.31 -2.02 7.50
C ALA A 83 -0.93 -2.64 8.85
N MET A 84 0.36 -2.70 9.20
CA MET A 84 0.84 -3.21 10.48
C MET A 84 0.57 -2.25 11.63
N LYS A 85 0.77 -0.94 11.42
CA LYS A 85 0.55 0.11 12.43
C LYS A 85 -0.90 0.18 12.88
N PHE A 86 -1.83 0.15 11.93
CA PHE A 86 -3.26 0.32 12.21
C PHE A 86 -4.03 -0.99 12.41
N ASN A 87 -3.37 -2.16 12.32
CA ASN A 87 -4.05 -3.43 12.51
C ASN A 87 -4.59 -3.59 13.94
N LEU A 88 -5.89 -3.91 14.04
CA LEU A 88 -6.58 -4.27 15.26
C LEU A 88 -6.05 -5.60 15.81
N GLU A 89 -5.18 -5.53 16.81
CA GLU A 89 -4.54 -6.72 17.40
C GLU A 89 -5.55 -7.73 17.98
N SER A 90 -6.66 -7.25 18.55
CA SER A 90 -7.71 -8.10 19.14
C SER A 90 -8.47 -8.95 18.11
N SER A 91 -8.38 -8.61 16.82
CA SER A 91 -9.04 -9.37 15.75
C SER A 91 -8.38 -10.74 15.48
N ASN A 92 -7.14 -10.96 15.95
CA ASN A 92 -6.29 -12.09 15.59
C ASN A 92 -6.15 -12.32 14.06
N SER A 93 -6.48 -11.30 13.25
CA SER A 93 -6.40 -11.36 11.80
C SER A 93 -4.95 -11.23 11.34
N LYS A 94 -4.63 -11.90 10.23
CA LYS A 94 -3.32 -11.73 9.59
C LYS A 94 -3.31 -10.45 8.78
N VAL A 95 -2.16 -9.77 8.77
CA VAL A 95 -1.89 -8.71 7.79
C VAL A 95 -1.35 -9.37 6.54
N LYS A 96 -1.80 -8.94 5.37
CA LYS A 96 -1.32 -9.43 4.07
C LYS A 96 -0.65 -8.30 3.30
N LEU A 97 0.38 -8.65 2.55
CA LEU A 97 0.98 -7.82 1.50
C LEU A 97 1.00 -8.68 0.23
N GLY A 98 0.45 -8.18 -0.86
CA GLY A 98 0.43 -8.91 -2.11
C GLY A 98 0.68 -8.03 -3.32
N VAL A 99 0.93 -8.68 -4.44
CA VAL A 99 1.07 -8.06 -5.75
C VAL A 99 0.34 -8.88 -6.81
N HIS A 100 -0.32 -8.18 -7.71
CA HIS A 100 -0.86 -8.69 -8.96
C HIS A 100 -0.23 -7.96 -10.14
N PHE A 101 -0.07 -8.68 -11.25
CA PHE A 101 0.33 -8.11 -12.53
C PHE A 101 -0.89 -7.99 -13.44
N LEU A 102 -0.99 -6.89 -14.18
CA LEU A 102 -2.02 -6.69 -15.19
C LEU A 102 -1.34 -6.44 -16.52
N ASP A 103 -1.53 -7.38 -17.44
CA ASP A 103 -1.04 -7.26 -18.81
C ASP A 103 -1.98 -6.33 -19.60
N THR A 104 -1.67 -5.04 -19.59
CA THR A 104 -2.29 -4.04 -20.46
C THR A 104 -1.31 -3.59 -21.55
N ALA A 105 -1.53 -2.46 -22.21
CA ALA A 105 -0.55 -1.91 -23.16
C ALA A 105 0.80 -1.60 -22.48
N ASP A 106 0.73 -1.19 -21.20
CA ASP A 106 1.85 -1.10 -20.27
C ASP A 106 1.69 -2.16 -19.18
N LEU A 107 2.79 -2.66 -18.61
CA LEU A 107 2.73 -3.57 -17.48
C LEU A 107 2.32 -2.76 -16.24
N ILE A 108 1.20 -3.13 -15.61
CA ILE A 108 0.76 -2.49 -14.36
C ILE A 108 1.01 -3.45 -13.21
N VAL A 109 1.72 -2.95 -12.20
CA VAL A 109 1.98 -3.65 -10.94
C VAL A 109 1.01 -3.12 -9.90
N ALA A 110 0.07 -3.95 -9.48
CA ALA A 110 -0.91 -3.64 -8.44
C ALA A 110 -0.49 -4.27 -7.11
N MET A 111 0.09 -3.46 -6.22
CA MET A 111 0.44 -3.87 -4.87
C MET A 111 -0.74 -3.58 -3.92
N PHE A 112 -0.96 -4.45 -2.95
CA PHE A 112 -1.99 -4.23 -1.96
C PHE A 112 -1.58 -4.73 -0.58
N THR A 113 -2.15 -4.12 0.45
CA THR A 113 -2.14 -4.66 1.80
C THR A 113 -3.55 -4.85 2.32
N LYS A 114 -3.67 -5.78 3.26
CA LYS A 114 -4.95 -6.12 3.86
C LYS A 114 -4.79 -6.30 5.36
N ASN A 115 -5.56 -5.57 6.14
CA ASN A 115 -5.54 -5.60 7.60
C ASN A 115 -6.93 -5.38 8.17
N SER A 116 -7.10 -5.67 9.46
CA SER A 116 -8.37 -5.46 10.16
C SER A 116 -8.27 -4.20 11.03
N ILE A 117 -9.34 -3.40 11.08
CA ILE A 117 -9.47 -2.22 11.95
C ILE A 117 -10.85 -2.24 12.63
N ASP A 118 -11.04 -1.44 13.69
CA ASP A 118 -12.36 -1.23 14.26
C ASP A 118 -13.20 -0.24 13.43
N ARG A 119 -14.53 -0.26 13.62
CA ARG A 119 -15.46 0.60 12.88
C ARG A 119 -15.16 2.09 12.98
N ASN A 120 -14.80 2.61 14.16
CA ASN A 120 -14.53 4.04 14.35
C ASN A 120 -13.27 4.46 13.59
N SER A 121 -12.23 3.62 13.65
CA SER A 121 -11.02 3.82 12.84
C SER A 121 -11.31 3.78 11.35
N ALA A 122 -12.22 2.90 10.89
CA ALA A 122 -12.63 2.84 9.49
C ALA A 122 -13.34 4.11 9.03
N GLU A 123 -14.27 4.64 9.82
CA GLU A 123 -14.99 5.88 9.50
C GLU A 123 -14.04 7.08 9.41
N LYS A 124 -13.10 7.21 10.37
CA LYS A 124 -12.05 8.24 10.31
C LYS A 124 -11.18 8.11 9.07
N PHE A 125 -10.80 6.89 8.71
CA PHE A 125 -9.97 6.65 7.53
C PHE A 125 -10.72 6.99 6.24
N GLN A 126 -12.02 6.67 6.15
CA GLN A 126 -12.86 7.04 5.00
C GLN A 126 -12.97 8.56 4.83
N VAL A 127 -13.14 9.31 5.93
CA VAL A 127 -13.13 10.78 5.89
C VAL A 127 -11.80 11.30 5.37
N PHE A 128 -10.68 10.77 5.87
CA PHE A 128 -9.36 11.14 5.39
C PHE A 128 -9.18 10.85 3.88
N ILE A 129 -9.59 9.67 3.41
CA ILE A 129 -9.51 9.30 1.98
C ILE A 129 -10.35 10.26 1.12
N GLN A 130 -11.53 10.65 1.58
CA GLN A 130 -12.37 11.59 0.84
C GLN A 130 -11.71 12.97 0.73
N THR A 131 -11.09 13.46 1.79
CA THR A 131 -10.28 14.69 1.74
C THR A 131 -9.12 14.54 0.76
N LEU A 132 -8.35 13.45 0.86
CA LEU A 132 -7.22 13.15 -0.02
C LEU A 132 -7.63 13.14 -1.51
N LEU A 133 -8.79 12.56 -1.83
CA LEU A 133 -9.30 12.47 -3.20
C LEU A 133 -9.92 13.77 -3.72
N ALA A 134 -10.26 14.71 -2.83
CA ALA A 134 -10.89 15.98 -3.20
C ALA A 134 -9.90 17.15 -3.30
N CYS A 135 -8.73 17.03 -2.66
CA CYS A 135 -7.70 18.06 -2.64
C CYS A 135 -6.73 17.96 -3.82
N ASP A 136 -6.05 19.08 -4.12
CA ASP A 136 -4.83 19.03 -4.92
C ASP A 136 -3.70 18.35 -4.10
N PRO A 137 -3.04 17.31 -4.64
CA PRO A 137 -2.03 16.56 -3.88
C PRO A 137 -0.80 17.38 -3.48
N GLU A 138 -0.39 18.37 -4.26
CA GLU A 138 0.78 19.21 -3.93
C GLU A 138 0.43 20.19 -2.81
N GLU A 139 -0.74 20.84 -2.89
CA GLU A 139 -1.22 21.71 -1.82
C GLU A 139 -1.43 20.93 -0.51
N PHE A 140 -2.01 19.74 -0.57
CA PHE A 140 -2.23 18.91 0.61
C PHE A 140 -0.92 18.39 1.22
N TYR A 141 0.11 18.13 0.41
CA TYR A 141 1.46 17.80 0.89
C TYR A 141 2.07 18.93 1.69
N ILE A 142 2.01 20.17 1.18
CA ILE A 142 2.52 21.34 1.88
C ILE A 142 1.80 21.51 3.22
N GLN A 143 0.47 21.41 3.23
CA GLN A 143 -0.32 21.52 4.46
C GLN A 143 0.07 20.47 5.51
N GLN A 144 0.30 19.21 5.09
CA GLN A 144 0.69 18.16 6.01
C GLN A 144 2.12 18.35 6.56
N VAL A 145 3.03 18.86 5.74
CA VAL A 145 4.39 19.20 6.19
C VAL A 145 4.34 20.36 7.19
N GLU A 146 3.60 21.43 6.89
CA GLU A 146 3.43 22.58 7.79
C GLU A 146 2.81 22.15 9.13
N ALA A 147 1.74 21.35 9.11
CA ALA A 147 1.11 20.83 10.32
C ALA A 147 2.06 19.96 11.17
N SER A 148 2.95 19.19 10.53
CA SER A 148 3.94 18.36 11.25
C SER A 148 5.07 19.17 11.90
N VAL A 149 5.32 20.39 11.44
CA VAL A 149 6.29 21.32 12.04
C VAL A 149 5.66 22.08 13.21
N GLU A 150 4.37 22.37 13.13
CA GLU A 150 3.63 23.07 14.20
C GLU A 150 3.31 22.16 15.40
N ASP A 151 3.17 20.85 15.19
CA ASP A 151 2.99 19.85 16.24
C ASP A 151 3.92 18.65 15.98
N GLU A 152 5.02 18.55 16.74
CA GLU A 152 5.96 17.42 16.65
C GLU A 152 5.30 16.06 16.95
N ASN A 153 4.11 16.04 17.58
CA ASN A 153 3.32 14.85 17.81
C ASN A 153 2.20 14.63 16.78
N ALA A 154 1.99 15.57 15.85
CA ALA A 154 1.10 15.32 14.71
C ALA A 154 1.74 14.21 13.87
N GLU A 155 1.17 13.02 13.98
CA GLU A 155 1.57 11.93 13.11
C GLU A 155 1.45 12.40 11.66
N MET A 156 2.53 12.31 10.89
CA MET A 156 2.60 12.59 9.44
C MET A 156 1.78 11.56 8.62
N SER A 157 0.61 11.17 9.13
CA SER A 157 -0.34 10.27 8.54
C SER A 157 -0.81 10.86 7.21
N GLY A 158 -0.58 10.13 6.13
CA GLY A 158 -0.95 10.55 4.78
C GLY A 158 0.20 11.01 3.89
N LEU A 159 1.37 11.38 4.44
CA LEU A 159 2.54 11.70 3.60
C LEU A 159 2.95 10.52 2.73
N GLY A 160 2.91 9.29 3.26
CA GLY A 160 3.22 8.09 2.47
C GLY A 160 2.31 7.97 1.23
N PHE A 161 1.01 8.25 1.35
CA PHE A 161 0.10 8.24 0.19
C PHE A 161 0.39 9.38 -0.78
N LEU A 162 0.71 10.57 -0.28
CA LEU A 162 1.06 11.71 -1.12
C LEU A 162 2.36 11.49 -1.89
N THR A 163 3.38 10.92 -1.26
CA THR A 163 4.62 10.52 -1.93
C THR A 163 4.36 9.47 -3.01
N MET A 164 3.48 8.50 -2.75
CA MET A 164 3.07 7.52 -3.78
C MET A 164 2.46 8.21 -5.00
N ILE A 165 1.59 9.20 -4.80
CA ILE A 165 0.91 9.92 -5.88
C ILE A 165 1.89 10.83 -6.63
N ASN A 166 2.68 11.64 -5.91
CA ASN A 166 3.49 12.70 -6.51
C ASN A 166 4.79 12.17 -7.13
N ASP A 167 5.52 11.32 -6.41
CA ASP A 167 6.85 10.87 -6.83
C ASP A 167 6.79 9.63 -7.74
N TYR A 168 5.72 8.82 -7.60
CA TYR A 168 5.59 7.55 -8.31
C TYR A 168 4.34 7.46 -9.19
N GLN A 169 3.54 8.53 -9.28
CA GLN A 169 2.30 8.56 -10.07
C GLN A 169 1.34 7.40 -9.77
N ALA A 170 1.38 6.90 -8.53
CA ALA A 170 0.64 5.72 -8.16
C ALA A 170 -0.86 6.02 -8.09
N LYS A 171 -1.67 5.12 -8.65
CA LYS A 171 -3.13 5.17 -8.50
C LYS A 171 -3.55 4.39 -7.26
N LEU A 172 -4.06 5.09 -6.27
CA LEU A 172 -4.46 4.51 -5.00
C LEU A 172 -5.94 4.10 -5.00
N GLY A 173 -6.23 2.99 -4.32
CA GLY A 173 -7.60 2.51 -4.14
C GLY A 173 -7.78 1.84 -2.78
N TRP A 174 -9.00 1.89 -2.26
CA TRP A 174 -9.33 1.29 -0.97
C TRP A 174 -10.64 0.53 -1.02
N LYS A 175 -10.73 -0.55 -0.24
CA LYS A 175 -11.96 -1.31 -0.03
C LYS A 175 -12.14 -1.63 1.45
N PHE A 176 -13.33 -1.37 1.97
CA PHE A 176 -13.72 -1.59 3.36
C PHE A 176 -14.84 -2.62 3.42
N GLU A 177 -14.63 -3.72 4.13
CA GLU A 177 -15.59 -4.83 4.22
C GLU A 177 -15.79 -5.23 5.68
N ALA A 178 -17.03 -5.17 6.17
CA ALA A 178 -17.36 -5.70 7.49
C ALA A 178 -17.35 -7.23 7.45
N LEU A 179 -16.67 -7.86 8.41
CA LEU A 179 -16.71 -9.31 8.54
C LEU A 179 -18.11 -9.78 8.97
N GLN A 180 -18.66 -10.79 8.27
CA GLN A 180 -20.04 -11.26 8.51
C GLN A 180 -20.26 -11.75 9.95
N SER A 181 -19.27 -12.41 10.55
CA SER A 181 -19.33 -12.94 11.92
C SER A 181 -19.10 -11.86 12.99
N THR A 182 -18.43 -10.77 12.65
CA THR A 182 -18.03 -9.70 13.59
C THR A 182 -18.12 -8.33 12.90
N PRO A 183 -19.32 -7.73 12.77
CA PRO A 183 -19.53 -6.51 12.00
C PRO A 183 -18.79 -5.27 12.51
N GLU A 184 -18.28 -5.31 13.75
CA GLU A 184 -17.45 -4.26 14.36
C GLU A 184 -15.99 -4.28 13.85
N ILE A 185 -15.56 -5.39 13.25
CA ILE A 185 -14.26 -5.53 12.63
C ILE A 185 -14.43 -5.29 11.13
N ILE A 186 -13.72 -4.27 10.65
CA ILE A 186 -13.68 -3.88 9.25
C ILE A 186 -12.35 -4.34 8.67
N GLU A 187 -12.43 -5.15 7.64
CA GLU A 187 -11.30 -5.53 6.82
C GLU A 187 -11.06 -4.43 5.79
N VAL A 188 -9.84 -3.93 5.74
CA VAL A 188 -9.43 -2.87 4.80
C VAL A 188 -8.41 -3.43 3.85
N THR A 189 -8.65 -3.24 2.56
CA THR A 189 -7.67 -3.46 1.51
C THR A 189 -7.23 -2.10 0.98
N THR A 190 -5.95 -1.79 1.10
CA THR A 190 -5.34 -0.60 0.50
C THR A 190 -4.49 -1.05 -0.67
N MET A 191 -4.64 -0.39 -1.82
CA MET A 191 -4.02 -0.78 -3.08
C MET A 191 -3.30 0.42 -3.71
N ALA A 192 -2.15 0.16 -4.31
CA ALA A 192 -1.41 1.11 -5.14
C ALA A 192 -1.04 0.45 -6.47
N GLN A 193 -1.34 1.12 -7.57
CA GLN A 193 -0.97 0.71 -8.92
C GLN A 193 0.13 1.60 -9.44
N VAL A 194 1.17 1.00 -10.02
CA VAL A 194 2.21 1.72 -10.76
C VAL A 194 2.36 1.11 -12.15
N SER A 195 2.49 2.00 -13.14
CA SER A 195 2.91 1.60 -14.49
C SER A 195 4.42 1.41 -14.47
N VAL A 196 4.90 0.28 -14.99
CA VAL A 196 6.33 -0.09 -14.99
C VAL A 196 6.90 -0.22 -16.37
#